data_AF-A0A3M9M8Y8-F1
#
_entry.id   AF-A0A3M9M8Y8-F1
#
_cell.length_a   1.000
_cell.length_b   1.000
_cell.length_c   1.000
_cell.angle_alpha   90.00
_cell.angle_beta   90.00
_cell.angle_gamma   90.00
#
_symmetry.space_group_name_H-M   'P 1'
#
loop_
_entity.id
_entity.type
_entity.pdbx_description
1 polymer ?
#
loop_
_entity_poly.entity_id
_entity_poly.type
_entity_poly.pdbx_seq_one_letter_code
_entity_poly.pdbx_strand_id
1 'polypeptide(L)'
;MRLAPLHIHGDIIEIKALKTGVMCCIPFYDDDIFKPVQLARKYEGKQKTCLPVNVQINRYLKDIQRLIKFERFPLVTKNRQKNFVTLKLYQGLPARIIMQATGQRTESSFNYYAGISTKKLVTNFQKHSNGGQTGVQI
;
A
#
# COMPACT_ATOMS: atom_id res chain seq x y z
N MET A 1 10.62 -11.58 -6.30
CA MET A 1 9.50 -12.55 -6.32
C MET A 1 8.37 -11.95 -7.14
N ARG A 2 7.72 -12.74 -7.99
CA ARG A 2 6.62 -12.30 -8.88
C ARG A 2 5.35 -13.06 -8.50
N LEU A 3 4.20 -12.41 -8.54
CA LEU A 3 2.90 -13.04 -8.29
C LEU A 3 2.63 -14.10 -9.38
N ALA A 4 2.45 -15.33 -8.96
CA ALA A 4 2.08 -16.49 -9.78
C ALA A 4 0.82 -17.16 -9.21
N PRO A 5 0.07 -17.95 -10.00
CA PRO A 5 -1.20 -18.53 -9.57
C PRO A 5 -1.12 -19.33 -8.26
N LEU A 6 0.02 -20.00 -8.01
CA LEU A 6 0.25 -20.78 -6.78
C LEU A 6 0.16 -19.96 -5.48
N HIS A 7 0.27 -18.64 -5.55
CA HIS A 7 0.19 -17.76 -4.37
C HIS A 7 -1.24 -17.31 -4.07
N ILE A 8 -2.21 -17.66 -4.93
CA ILE A 8 -3.61 -17.27 -4.80
C ILE A 8 -4.37 -18.45 -4.19
N HIS A 9 -4.96 -18.22 -3.02
CA HIS A 9 -5.70 -19.21 -2.25
C HIS A 9 -7.11 -18.68 -1.97
N GLY A 10 -8.03 -18.88 -2.92
CA GLY A 10 -9.39 -18.33 -2.79
C GLY A 10 -9.39 -16.80 -2.82
N ASP A 11 -9.77 -16.19 -1.70
CA ASP A 11 -9.89 -14.73 -1.52
C ASP A 11 -8.63 -14.08 -0.93
N ILE A 12 -7.51 -14.82 -0.85
CA ILE A 12 -6.25 -14.30 -0.31
C ILE A 12 -5.05 -14.62 -1.20
N ILE A 13 -4.12 -13.68 -1.28
CA ILE A 13 -2.77 -13.87 -1.80
C ILE A 13 -1.82 -14.07 -0.63
N GLU A 14 -1.08 -15.17 -0.63
CA GLU A 14 -0.04 -15.45 0.35
C GLU A 14 1.35 -15.40 -0.29
N ILE A 15 2.17 -14.46 0.17
CA ILE A 15 3.49 -14.21 -0.39
C ILE A 15 4.50 -14.06 0.75
N LYS A 16 5.54 -14.89 0.75
CA LYS A 16 6.66 -14.73 1.66
C LYS A 16 7.52 -13.54 1.24
N ALA A 17 7.61 -12.53 2.10
CA ALA A 17 8.44 -11.36 1.84
C ALA A 17 9.93 -11.76 1.75
N LEU A 18 10.59 -11.41 0.65
CA LEU A 18 11.99 -11.81 0.40
C LEU A 18 12.97 -11.37 1.49
N LYS A 19 12.84 -10.14 1.98
CA LYS A 19 13.80 -9.56 2.94
C LYS A 19 13.50 -9.95 4.38
N THR A 20 12.22 -10.01 4.74
CA THR A 20 11.81 -10.20 6.14
C THR A 20 11.37 -11.62 6.42
N GLY A 21 11.10 -12.46 5.41
CA GLY A 21 10.58 -13.81 5.58
C GLY A 21 9.17 -13.89 6.17
N VAL A 22 8.51 -12.75 6.42
CA VAL A 22 7.14 -12.67 6.91
C VAL A 22 6.17 -13.08 5.82
N MET A 23 5.11 -13.80 6.20
CA MET A 23 4.01 -14.06 5.27
C MET A 23 3.16 -12.81 5.11
N CYS A 24 3.13 -12.26 3.89
CA CYS A 24 2.21 -11.20 3.51
C CYS A 24 0.91 -11.84 3.05
N CYS A 25 -0.18 -11.46 3.71
CA CYS A 25 -1.54 -11.91 3.39
C CYS A 25 -2.30 -10.74 2.79
N ILE A 26 -2.50 -10.73 1.48
CA ILE A 26 -3.12 -9.62 0.75
C ILE A 26 -4.51 -10.08 0.29
N PRO A 27 -5.60 -9.38 0.63
CA PRO A 27 -6.92 -9.75 0.13
C PRO A 27 -6.97 -9.74 -1.41
N PHE A 28 -7.59 -10.77 -1.96
CA PHE A 28 -7.73 -11.02 -3.40
C PHE A 28 -9.19 -11.02 -3.81
N TYR A 29 -9.80 -9.85 -3.68
CA TYR A 29 -11.13 -9.55 -4.19
C TYR A 29 -11.15 -8.16 -4.82
N ASP A 30 -12.12 -7.89 -5.68
CA ASP A 30 -12.30 -6.58 -6.30
C ASP A 30 -13.08 -5.65 -5.36
N ASP A 31 -12.53 -4.48 -5.04
CA ASP A 31 -13.22 -3.38 -4.37
C ASP A 31 -13.50 -2.25 -5.39
N ASP A 32 -14.16 -1.16 -4.99
CA ASP A 32 -14.53 -0.06 -5.91
C ASP A 32 -13.34 0.61 -6.60
N ILE A 33 -12.14 0.53 -6.01
CA ILE A 33 -10.92 1.20 -6.48
C ILE A 33 -9.93 0.19 -7.06
N PHE A 34 -9.75 -0.95 -6.40
CA PHE A 34 -8.78 -1.98 -6.73
C PHE A 34 -9.48 -3.19 -7.33
N LYS A 35 -9.10 -3.56 -8.55
CA LYS A 35 -9.66 -4.72 -9.28
C LYS A 35 -8.63 -5.85 -9.51
N PRO A 36 -8.01 -6.42 -8.46
CA PRO A 36 -6.95 -7.42 -8.62
C PRO A 36 -7.42 -8.72 -9.29
N VAL A 37 -8.66 -9.17 -9.07
CA VAL A 37 -9.19 -10.40 -9.65
C VAL A 37 -9.39 -10.23 -11.15
N GLN A 38 -10.05 -9.14 -11.57
CA GLN A 38 -10.17 -8.80 -12.98
C GLN A 38 -8.81 -8.69 -13.67
N LEU A 39 -7.84 -8.05 -13.01
CA LEU A 39 -6.52 -7.89 -13.56
C LEU A 39 -5.79 -9.23 -13.73
N ALA A 40 -5.86 -10.13 -12.74
CA ALA A 40 -5.26 -11.46 -12.84
C ALA A 40 -5.93 -12.29 -13.95
N ARG A 41 -7.26 -12.30 -14.03
CA ARG A 41 -8.04 -13.00 -15.07
C ARG A 41 -7.68 -12.53 -16.48
N LYS A 42 -7.46 -11.22 -16.68
CA LYS A 42 -7.06 -10.65 -17.98
C LYS A 42 -5.77 -11.27 -18.54
N TYR A 43 -4.87 -11.72 -17.66
CA TYR A 43 -3.57 -12.31 -18.01
C TYR A 43 -3.46 -13.80 -17.72
N GLU A 44 -4.56 -14.44 -17.31
CA GLU A 44 -4.62 -15.86 -17.02
C GLU A 44 -4.24 -16.69 -18.26
N GLY A 45 -3.44 -17.74 -18.07
CA GLY A 45 -2.96 -18.61 -19.15
C GLY A 45 -1.95 -18.00 -20.11
N LYS A 46 -1.74 -16.68 -20.12
CA LYS A 46 -0.82 -16.01 -21.07
C LYS A 46 0.66 -16.17 -20.71
N GLN A 47 0.96 -16.51 -19.45
CA GLN A 47 2.31 -16.60 -18.91
C GLN A 47 2.31 -17.22 -17.51
N LYS A 48 3.49 -17.57 -17.01
CA LYS A 48 3.68 -18.21 -15.69
C LYS A 48 3.30 -17.32 -14.49
N THR A 49 3.24 -16.00 -14.68
CA THR A 49 2.90 -15.03 -13.62
C THR A 49 1.53 -14.43 -13.85
N CYS A 50 0.84 -14.01 -12.79
CA CYS A 50 -0.50 -13.40 -12.88
C CYS A 50 -0.50 -12.05 -13.59
N LEU A 51 0.67 -11.39 -13.73
CA LEU A 51 0.82 -10.07 -14.34
C LEU A 51 2.05 -10.00 -15.24
N PRO A 52 2.00 -9.28 -16.38
CA PRO A 52 3.11 -9.19 -17.31
C PRO A 52 4.35 -8.58 -16.67
N VAL A 53 5.51 -9.13 -17.02
CA VAL A 53 6.79 -8.62 -16.54
C VAL A 53 7.16 -7.40 -17.36
N ASN A 54 7.26 -6.25 -16.70
CA ASN A 54 7.62 -5.00 -17.35
C ASN A 54 8.81 -4.33 -16.63
N VAL A 55 9.98 -4.40 -17.25
CA VAL A 55 11.21 -3.76 -16.73
C VAL A 55 11.18 -2.23 -16.85
N GLN A 56 10.39 -1.70 -17.79
CA GLN A 56 10.24 -0.26 -18.03
C GLN A 56 9.06 0.36 -17.26
N ILE A 57 8.46 -0.34 -16.29
CA ILE A 57 7.30 0.16 -15.54
C ILE A 57 7.51 1.55 -14.94
N ASN A 58 8.70 1.86 -14.42
CA ASN A 58 8.98 3.20 -13.89
C ASN A 58 9.03 4.29 -14.97
N ARG A 59 9.40 3.95 -16.21
CA ARG A 59 9.33 4.88 -17.34
C ARG A 59 7.87 5.19 -17.66
N TYR A 60 7.05 4.15 -17.86
CA TYR A 60 5.62 4.32 -18.14
C TYR A 60 4.87 5.07 -17.03
N LEU A 61 5.23 4.85 -15.76
CA LEU A 61 4.63 5.59 -14.65
C LEU A 61 4.96 7.10 -14.71
N LYS A 62 6.17 7.48 -15.15
CA LYS A 62 6.54 8.89 -15.35
C LYS A 62 5.79 9.51 -16.54
N ASP A 63 5.60 8.74 -17.60
CA ASP A 63 4.83 9.18 -18.77
C ASP A 63 3.36 9.41 -18.38
N ILE A 64 2.76 8.46 -17.65
CA ILE A 64 1.40 8.62 -17.09
C ILE A 64 1.34 9.85 -16.20
N GLN A 65 2.30 10.04 -15.29
CA GLN A 65 2.34 11.22 -14.41
C GLN A 65 2.29 12.54 -15.19
N ARG A 66 3.05 12.62 -16.28
CA ARG A 66 3.09 13.80 -17.16
C ARG A 66 1.75 14.00 -17.87
N LEU A 67 1.14 12.93 -18.39
CA LEU A 67 -0.14 12.97 -19.08
C LEU A 67 -1.27 13.46 -18.16
N ILE A 68 -1.29 13.01 -16.90
CA ILE A 68 -2.31 13.41 -15.92
C ILE A 68 -1.96 14.69 -15.14
N LYS A 69 -0.83 15.35 -15.47
CA LYS A 69 -0.31 16.54 -14.77
C LYS A 69 -0.25 16.39 -13.25
N PHE A 70 0.20 15.23 -12.77
CA PHE A 70 0.26 14.94 -11.34
C PHE A 70 1.60 15.36 -10.72
N GLU A 71 1.57 16.31 -9.79
CA GLU A 71 2.78 16.94 -9.26
C GLU A 71 3.06 16.64 -7.77
N ARG A 72 2.08 16.08 -7.05
CA ARG A 72 2.17 15.92 -5.59
C ARG A 72 3.33 15.02 -5.16
N PHE A 73 3.62 13.96 -5.91
CA PHE A 73 4.76 13.08 -5.69
C PHE A 73 5.11 12.26 -6.95
N PRO A 74 6.34 11.75 -7.08
CA PRO A 74 6.72 10.90 -8.20
C PRO A 74 5.94 9.57 -8.22
N LEU A 75 5.32 9.24 -9.35
CA LEU A 75 4.77 7.93 -9.66
C LEU A 75 5.91 6.97 -9.99
N VAL A 76 6.34 6.22 -8.98
CA VAL A 76 7.39 5.21 -9.10
C VAL A 76 7.02 3.98 -8.27
N THR A 77 7.52 2.83 -8.72
CA THR A 77 7.22 1.54 -8.09
C THR A 77 7.59 1.45 -6.62
N LYS A 78 8.65 2.15 -6.19
CA LYS A 78 9.09 2.21 -4.77
C LYS A 78 8.09 2.91 -3.84
N ASN A 79 7.23 3.77 -4.38
CA ASN A 79 6.24 4.51 -3.58
C ASN A 79 4.90 3.76 -3.44
N ARG A 80 4.70 2.64 -4.16
CA ARG A 80 3.43 1.89 -4.15
C ARG A 80 3.02 1.43 -2.76
N GLN A 81 3.97 0.93 -1.96
CA GLN A 81 3.70 0.47 -0.60
C GLN A 81 3.31 1.64 0.33
N LYS A 82 3.92 2.82 0.17
CA LYS A 82 3.54 4.04 0.91
C LYS A 82 2.10 4.45 0.57
N ASN A 83 1.76 4.47 -0.72
CA ASN A 83 0.43 4.81 -1.18
C ASN A 83 -0.62 3.81 -0.69
N PHE A 84 -0.33 2.51 -0.76
CA PHE A 84 -1.21 1.45 -0.27
C PHE A 84 -1.49 1.62 1.24
N VAL A 85 -0.44 1.73 2.06
CA VAL A 85 -0.57 1.93 3.52
C VAL A 85 -1.41 3.17 3.82
N THR A 86 -1.08 4.30 3.18
CA THR A 86 -1.77 5.58 3.41
C THR A 86 -3.24 5.49 3.01
N LEU A 87 -3.56 4.91 1.85
CA LEU A 87 -4.94 4.77 1.37
C LEU A 87 -5.76 3.86 2.28
N LYS A 88 -5.22 2.71 2.71
CA LYS A 88 -5.95 1.80 3.61
C LYS A 88 -6.16 2.41 5.00
N LEU A 89 -5.21 3.19 5.50
CA LEU A 89 -5.41 4.00 6.71
C LEU A 89 -6.55 5.03 6.53
N TYR A 90 -6.59 5.75 5.40
CA TYR A 90 -7.68 6.69 5.10
C TYR A 90 -9.05 6.00 4.96
N GLN A 91 -9.08 4.74 4.52
CA GLN A 91 -10.29 3.92 4.50
C GLN A 91 -10.71 3.40 5.89
N GLY A 92 -9.98 3.75 6.95
CA GLY A 92 -10.29 3.36 8.33
C GLY A 92 -9.82 1.96 8.71
N LEU A 93 -9.01 1.29 7.89
CA LEU A 93 -8.50 -0.04 8.25
C LEU A 93 -7.53 0.06 9.44
N PRO A 94 -7.63 -0.84 10.44
CA PRO A 94 -6.69 -0.92 11.54
C PRO A 94 -5.25 -1.09 11.08
N ALA A 95 -4.33 -0.31 11.65
CA ALA A 95 -2.90 -0.34 11.30
C ALA A 95 -2.29 -1.75 11.35
N ARG A 96 -2.69 -2.56 12.35
CA ARG A 96 -2.20 -3.94 12.51
C ARG A 96 -2.56 -4.85 11.34
N ILE A 97 -3.76 -4.69 10.77
CA ILE A 97 -4.22 -5.44 9.58
C ILE A 97 -3.38 -5.03 8.38
N ILE A 98 -3.14 -3.72 8.22
CA ILE A 98 -2.32 -3.19 7.13
C ILE A 98 -0.87 -3.70 7.25
N MET A 99 -0.29 -3.71 8.45
CA MET A 99 1.05 -4.25 8.71
C MET A 99 1.18 -5.73 8.31
N GLN A 100 0.17 -6.54 8.62
CA GLN A 100 0.13 -7.95 8.22
C GLN A 100 0.08 -8.08 6.70
N ALA A 101 -0.75 -7.27 6.03
CA ALA A 101 -0.85 -7.28 4.56
C ALA A 101 0.45 -6.83 3.87
N THR A 102 1.20 -5.91 4.49
CA THR A 102 2.43 -5.35 3.91
C THR A 102 3.72 -6.03 4.38
N GLY A 103 3.64 -6.97 5.32
CA GLY A 103 4.78 -7.70 5.88
C GLY A 103 5.71 -6.85 6.76
N GLN A 104 5.18 -5.77 7.35
CA GLN A 104 5.92 -4.89 8.25
C GLN A 104 5.95 -5.47 9.67
N ARG A 105 7.14 -5.76 10.19
CA ARG A 105 7.33 -6.37 11.52
C ARG A 105 7.21 -5.38 12.67
N THR A 106 7.72 -4.17 12.48
CA THR A 106 7.84 -3.16 13.54
C THR A 106 6.99 -1.94 13.23
N GLU A 107 6.49 -1.32 14.29
CA GLU A 107 5.70 -0.09 14.18
C GLU A 107 6.54 1.05 13.60
N SER A 108 7.82 1.15 13.94
CA SER A 108 8.72 2.15 13.34
C SER A 108 8.82 2.00 11.82
N SER A 109 8.87 0.75 11.33
CA SER A 109 8.84 0.48 9.88
C SER A 109 7.50 0.89 9.28
N PHE A 110 6.38 0.61 9.95
CA PHE A 110 5.05 1.03 9.51
C PHE A 110 4.92 2.57 9.44
N ASN A 111 5.32 3.27 10.51
CA ASN A 111 5.22 4.73 10.64
C ASN A 111 5.99 5.48 9.56
N TYR A 112 7.13 4.95 9.12
CA TYR A 112 7.87 5.49 7.98
C TYR A 112 7.05 5.49 6.67
N TYR A 113 6.23 4.46 6.44
CA TYR A 113 5.39 4.36 5.23
C TYR A 113 4.06 5.10 5.38
N ALA A 114 3.46 5.08 6.58
CA ALA A 114 2.28 5.88 6.91
C ALA A 114 2.58 7.39 6.92
N GLY A 115 3.86 7.78 6.93
CA GLY A 115 4.28 9.17 7.02
C GLY A 115 3.79 9.81 8.31
N ILE A 116 3.74 9.02 9.39
CA ILE A 116 3.42 9.48 10.74
C ILE A 116 4.69 10.14 11.28
N SER A 117 4.66 11.47 11.32
CA SER A 117 5.64 12.26 12.05
C SER A 117 5.04 12.69 13.39
N THR A 118 5.90 12.96 14.37
CA THR A 118 5.50 13.48 15.69
C THR A 118 4.58 14.70 15.58
N LYS A 119 4.78 15.54 14.54
CA LYS A 119 3.93 16.71 14.26
C LYS A 119 2.51 16.33 13.82
N LYS A 120 2.34 15.28 13.00
CA LYS A 120 1.00 14.80 12.59
C LYS A 120 0.24 14.14 13.75
N LEU A 121 0.96 13.52 14.68
CA LEU A 121 0.36 12.92 15.87
C LEU A 121 -0.39 13.99 16.67
N VAL A 122 0.26 15.10 17.00
CA VAL A 122 -0.37 16.23 17.73
C VAL A 122 -1.59 16.75 16.98
N THR A 123 -1.48 16.97 15.66
CA THR A 123 -2.61 17.46 14.85
C THR A 123 -3.79 16.49 14.81
N ASN A 124 -3.55 15.18 14.73
CA ASN A 124 -4.62 14.18 14.73
C ASN A 124 -5.30 14.06 16.09
N PHE A 125 -4.52 14.09 17.18
CA PHE A 125 -5.08 14.11 18.53
C PHE A 125 -5.93 15.37 18.75
N GLN A 126 -5.46 16.54 18.34
CA GLN A 126 -6.22 17.79 18.42
C GLN A 126 -7.54 17.76 17.62
N LYS A 127 -7.54 17.10 16.46
CA LYS A 127 -8.74 16.97 15.61
C LYS A 127 -9.80 16.00 16.15
N HIS A 128 -9.42 15.09 17.03
CA HIS A 128 -10.32 14.05 17.57
C HIS A 128 -10.55 14.18 19.08
N SER A 129 -9.89 15.15 19.72
CA SER A 129 -10.23 15.61 21.07
C SER A 129 -11.28 16.71 20.93
N ASN A 130 -12.53 16.44 21.32
CA ASN A 130 -13.50 17.51 21.53
C ASN A 130 -13.07 18.31 22.78
N GLY A 131 -12.32 19.39 22.58
CA GLY A 131 -11.96 20.33 23.63
C GLY A 131 -10.46 20.36 23.96
N GLY A 132 -9.89 21.56 23.95
CA GLY A 132 -8.53 21.79 24.42
C GLY A 132 -7.81 22.99 23.83
N GLN A 133 -8.48 24.13 23.64
CA GLN A 133 -7.74 25.40 23.71
C GLN A 133 -7.40 25.64 25.18
N THR A 134 -6.24 25.16 25.62
CA THR A 134 -5.54 25.77 26.74
C THR A 134 -4.06 25.75 26.41
N GLY A 135 -3.53 26.92 26.06
CA GLY A 135 -2.11 27.10 25.82
C GLY A 135 -1.33 26.79 27.09
N VAL A 136 -0.35 25.89 26.97
CA VAL A 136 0.75 25.82 27.92
C VAL A 136 1.90 26.56 27.26
N GLN A 137 2.13 27.80 27.71
CA GLN A 137 3.41 28.45 27.50
C GLN A 137 4.43 27.72 28.39
N ILE A 138 5.54 27.30 27.79
CA ILE A 138 6.77 26.91 28.52
C ILE A 138 7.66 28.15 28.54
#